data_AF-A0A6N7VAY5-F1
#
_entry.id   AF-A0A6N7VAY5-F1
#
_cell.length_a   1.000
_cell.length_b   1.000
_cell.length_c   1.000
_cell.angle_alpha   90.00
_cell.angle_beta   90.00
_cell.angle_gamma   90.00
#
_symmetry.space_group_name_H-M   'P 1'
#
loop_
_entity.id
_entity.type
_entity.pdbx_description
1 polymer ?
#
loop_
_entity_poly.entity_id
_entity_poly.type
_entity_poly.pdbx_seq_one_letter_code
_entity_poly.pdbx_strand_id
1 'polypeptide(L)'
;MKRLRVLWNIIRVTGADVIFYGFLAVYACAALLLPLFEPAIPRVGDAFWYLFVSFTTIGFGDFVAVSVVGRLITVVVSLYGILVVALATGVIVGFYNALLCTRAKESLREFVSELERLPDLSREQLVALARKVRERHLLE
;
A
#
# COMPACT_ATOMS: atom_id res chain seq x y z
N MET A 1 -7.07 17.47 7.75
CA MET A 1 -7.82 16.37 8.43
C MET A 1 -8.56 15.40 7.51
N LYS A 2 -9.19 15.82 6.39
CA LYS A 2 -9.92 14.89 5.48
C LYS A 2 -9.05 13.76 4.89
N ARG A 3 -7.80 14.05 4.50
CA ARG A 3 -6.87 13.06 3.90
C ARG A 3 -6.47 11.94 4.87
N LEU A 4 -6.17 12.27 6.14
CA LEU A 4 -5.89 11.28 7.19
C LEU A 4 -7.06 10.33 7.42
N ARG A 5 -8.30 10.84 7.33
CA ARG A 5 -9.51 10.03 7.50
C ARG A 5 -9.70 9.02 6.35
N VAL A 6 -9.35 9.40 5.11
CA VAL A 6 -9.40 8.49 3.96
C VAL A 6 -8.39 7.36 4.12
N LEU A 7 -7.15 7.69 4.47
CA LEU A 7 -6.11 6.69 4.72
C LEU A 7 -6.50 5.74 5.87
N TRP A 8 -6.98 6.30 6.98
CA TRP A 8 -7.46 5.53 8.13
C TRP A 8 -8.60 4.58 7.76
N ASN A 9 -9.56 5.03 6.96
CA ASN A 9 -10.65 4.18 6.49
C ASN A 9 -10.14 3.05 5.60
N ILE A 10 -9.17 3.30 4.72
CA ILE A 10 -8.58 2.25 3.88
C ILE A 10 -7.93 1.19 4.76
N ILE A 11 -7.07 1.59 5.71
CA ILE A 11 -6.38 0.68 6.63
C ILE A 11 -7.37 -0.18 7.42
N ARG A 12 -8.42 0.45 7.97
CA ARG A 12 -9.41 -0.25 8.80
C ARG A 12 -10.30 -1.20 8.01
N VAL A 13 -10.65 -0.85 6.76
CA VAL A 13 -11.48 -1.69 5.89
C VAL A 13 -10.69 -2.88 5.35
N THR A 14 -9.40 -2.69 5.06
CA THR A 14 -8.53 -3.80 4.60
C THR A 14 -8.01 -4.68 5.73
N GLY A 15 -8.17 -4.26 6.99
CA GLY A 15 -7.59 -4.95 8.16
C GLY A 15 -6.06 -4.93 8.15
N ALA A 16 -5.46 -3.95 7.46
CA ALA A 16 -4.01 -3.90 7.25
C ALA A 16 -3.22 -3.70 8.54
N ASP A 17 -3.81 -3.02 9.52
CA ASP A 17 -3.26 -2.89 10.87
C ASP A 17 -3.15 -4.26 11.56
N VAL A 18 -4.21 -5.07 11.53
CA VAL A 18 -4.22 -6.41 12.16
C VAL A 18 -3.20 -7.33 11.51
N ILE A 19 -3.12 -7.33 10.17
CA ILE A 19 -2.14 -8.13 9.42
C ILE A 19 -0.71 -7.67 9.75
N PHE A 20 -0.48 -6.36 9.84
CA PHE A 20 0.83 -5.81 10.17
C PHE A 20 1.27 -6.14 11.60
N TYR A 21 0.40 -5.95 12.60
CA TYR A 21 0.72 -6.30 13.99
C TYR A 21 0.88 -7.82 14.17
N GLY A 22 0.08 -8.62 13.46
CA GLY A 22 0.24 -10.08 13.40
C GLY A 22 1.61 -10.48 12.84
N PHE A 23 2.04 -9.85 11.75
CA PHE A 23 3.38 -10.07 11.20
C PHE A 23 4.48 -9.71 12.20
N LEU A 24 4.40 -8.55 12.86
CA LEU A 24 5.40 -8.15 13.87
C LEU A 24 5.51 -9.16 15.01
N ALA A 25 4.38 -9.70 15.48
CA ALA A 25 4.37 -10.73 16.51
C ALA A 25 5.01 -12.05 16.03
N VAL A 26 4.65 -12.52 14.83
CA VAL A 26 5.25 -13.73 14.21
C VAL A 26 6.74 -13.55 13.98
N TYR A 27 7.14 -12.39 13.47
CA TYR A 27 8.52 -12.02 13.18
C TYR A 27 9.38 -12.00 14.46
N ALA A 28 8.90 -11.35 15.52
CA ALA A 28 9.59 -11.32 16.80
C ALA A 28 9.68 -12.72 17.45
N CYS A 29 8.59 -13.50 17.41
CA CYS A 29 8.58 -14.87 17.92
C CYS A 29 9.57 -15.76 17.15
N ALA A 30 9.55 -15.69 15.82
CA ALA A 30 10.48 -16.42 14.96
C ALA A 30 11.94 -16.06 15.26
N ALA A 31 12.26 -14.77 15.41
CA ALA A 31 13.61 -14.31 15.73
C ALA A 31 14.12 -14.82 17.09
N LEU A 32 13.22 -14.99 18.06
CA LEU A 32 13.57 -15.56 19.37
C LEU A 32 13.75 -17.09 19.32
N LEU A 33 12.99 -17.79 18.46
CA LEU A 33 13.06 -19.24 18.33
C LEU A 33 14.21 -19.71 17.44
N LEU A 34 14.56 -18.95 16.39
CA LEU A 34 15.52 -19.38 15.37
C LEU A 34 16.89 -19.80 15.94
N PRO A 35 17.50 -19.08 16.90
CA PRO A 35 18.80 -19.46 17.48
C PRO A 35 18.78 -20.81 18.22
N LEU A 36 17.60 -21.30 18.63
CA LEU A 36 17.45 -22.61 19.27
C LEU A 36 17.61 -23.77 18.28
N PHE A 37 17.37 -23.53 16.99
CA PHE A 37 17.40 -24.53 15.93
C PHE A 37 18.54 -24.32 14.93
N GLU A 38 19.10 -23.10 14.87
CA GLU A 38 20.18 -22.72 13.96
C GLU A 38 21.39 -22.23 14.77
N PRO A 39 22.34 -23.11 15.14
CA PRO A 39 23.55 -22.72 15.87
C PRO A 39 24.42 -21.71 15.11
N ALA A 40 24.32 -21.68 13.78
CA ALA A 40 25.00 -20.73 12.92
C ALA A 40 24.43 -19.29 13.01
N ILE A 41 23.27 -19.12 13.65
CA ILE A 41 22.61 -17.83 13.88
C ILE A 41 22.49 -17.63 15.40
N PRO A 42 23.60 -17.32 16.09
CA PRO A 42 23.71 -17.52 17.53
C PRO A 42 22.99 -16.45 18.36
N ARG A 43 22.78 -15.25 17.82
CA ARG A 43 22.18 -14.13 18.55
C ARG A 43 20.81 -13.80 18.00
N VAL A 44 19.91 -13.37 18.89
CA VAL A 44 18.57 -12.89 18.50
C VAL A 44 18.64 -11.71 17.52
N GLY A 45 19.63 -10.82 17.69
CA GLY A 45 19.86 -9.72 16.73
C GLY A 45 20.22 -10.21 15.33
N ASP A 46 21.04 -11.25 15.23
CA ASP A 46 21.42 -11.87 13.95
C ASP A 46 20.23 -12.60 13.33
N ALA A 47 19.35 -13.20 14.15
CA ALA A 47 18.11 -13.81 13.69
C ALA A 47 17.11 -12.77 13.15
N PHE A 48 16.97 -11.61 13.79
CA PHE A 48 16.20 -10.49 13.25
C PHE A 48 16.76 -10.04 11.90
N TRP A 49 18.08 -9.83 11.81
CA TRP A 49 18.73 -9.46 10.57
C TRP A 49 18.50 -10.49 9.46
N TYR A 50 18.73 -11.77 9.75
CA TYR A 50 18.51 -12.88 8.82
C TYR A 50 17.07 -12.94 8.31
N LEU A 51 16.08 -12.86 9.20
CA LEU A 51 14.68 -12.89 8.80
C LEU A 51 14.32 -11.65 7.96
N PHE A 52 14.83 -10.47 8.32
CA PHE A 52 14.66 -9.24 7.54
C PHE A 52 15.14 -9.40 6.11
N VAL A 53 16.40 -9.80 5.91
CA VAL A 53 16.97 -9.97 4.56
C VAL A 53 16.30 -11.10 3.78
N SER A 54 15.73 -12.09 4.49
CA SER A 54 14.99 -13.20 3.88
C SER A 54 13.63 -12.76 3.35
N PHE A 55 12.77 -12.15 4.17
CA PHE A 55 11.42 -11.78 3.73
C PHE A 55 11.41 -10.60 2.76
N THR A 56 12.40 -9.72 2.83
CA THR A 56 12.60 -8.62 1.87
C THR A 56 13.24 -9.09 0.56
N THR A 57 13.55 -10.38 0.43
CA THR A 57 14.16 -10.99 -0.76
C THR A 57 15.56 -10.47 -1.11
N ILE A 58 16.26 -9.85 -0.14
CA ILE A 58 17.64 -9.37 -0.32
C ILE A 58 18.62 -10.55 -0.33
N GLY A 59 18.54 -11.43 0.67
CA GLY A 59 19.27 -12.69 0.70
C GLY A 59 20.80 -12.58 0.61
N PHE A 60 21.45 -11.79 1.46
CA PHE A 60 22.92 -11.64 1.45
C PHE A 60 23.70 -12.95 1.64
N GLY A 61 23.10 -13.95 2.30
CA GLY A 61 23.72 -15.27 2.51
C GLY A 61 24.81 -15.31 3.58
N ASP A 62 24.94 -14.25 4.37
CA ASP A 62 25.78 -14.18 5.57
C ASP A 62 25.29 -15.11 6.68
N PHE A 63 23.96 -15.29 6.78
CA PHE A 63 23.32 -16.31 7.60
C PHE A 63 22.37 -17.16 6.77
N VAL A 64 22.33 -18.48 7.05
CA VAL A 64 21.49 -19.44 6.32
C VAL A 64 20.91 -20.47 7.27
N ALA A 65 19.60 -20.71 7.18
CA ALA A 65 18.94 -21.79 7.91
C ALA A 65 19.19 -23.15 7.23
N VAL A 66 19.78 -24.08 7.97
CA VAL A 66 20.14 -25.41 7.47
C VAL A 66 19.20 -26.49 8.03
N SER A 67 18.73 -26.31 9.26
CA SER A 67 17.79 -27.24 9.91
C SER A 67 16.42 -27.22 9.24
N VAL A 68 15.69 -28.33 9.35
CA VAL A 68 14.32 -28.43 8.82
C VAL A 68 13.40 -27.41 9.48
N VAL A 69 13.51 -27.25 10.81
CA VAL A 69 12.69 -26.32 11.58
C VAL A 69 13.02 -24.86 11.23
N GLY A 70 14.31 -24.51 11.16
CA GLY A 70 14.75 -23.18 10.76
C GLY A 70 14.26 -22.80 9.36
N ARG A 71 14.37 -23.72 8.39
CA ARG A 71 13.84 -23.51 7.04
C ARG A 71 12.33 -23.29 7.03
N LEU A 72 11.56 -24.05 7.79
CA LEU A 72 10.12 -23.86 7.89
C LEU A 72 9.77 -22.50 8.51
N ILE A 73 10.47 -22.08 9.56
CA ILE A 73 10.30 -20.75 10.17
C ILE A 73 10.58 -19.66 9.12
N THR A 74 11.69 -19.76 8.41
CA THR A 74 12.04 -18.80 7.35
C THR A 74 10.97 -18.73 6.27
N VAL A 75 10.46 -19.87 5.78
CA VAL A 75 9.40 -19.90 4.75
C VAL A 75 8.14 -19.19 5.25
N VAL A 76 7.68 -19.49 6.47
CA VAL A 76 6.47 -18.88 7.04
C VAL A 76 6.63 -17.36 7.19
N VAL A 77 7.76 -16.91 7.76
CA VAL A 77 8.03 -15.48 7.93
C VAL A 77 8.15 -14.78 6.59
N SER A 78 8.83 -15.39 5.62
CA SER A 78 9.01 -14.81 4.27
C SER A 78 7.69 -14.68 3.52
N LEU A 79 6.83 -15.70 3.51
CA LEU A 79 5.53 -15.63 2.87
C LEU A 79 4.63 -14.56 3.50
N TYR A 80 4.62 -14.46 4.83
CA TYR A 80 3.88 -13.41 5.53
C TYR A 80 4.47 -12.03 5.19
N GLY A 81 5.80 -11.87 5.24
CA GLY A 81 6.46 -10.59 4.95
C GLY A 81 6.16 -10.09 3.53
N ILE A 82 6.18 -10.97 2.52
CA ILE A 82 5.80 -10.62 1.15
C ILE A 82 4.34 -10.14 1.07
N LEU A 83 3.42 -10.81 1.78
CA LEU A 83 2.02 -10.39 1.86
C LEU A 83 1.89 -8.98 2.47
N VAL A 84 2.65 -8.68 3.52
CA VAL A 84 2.65 -7.36 4.17
C VAL A 84 3.17 -6.28 3.24
N VAL A 85 4.25 -6.54 2.51
CA VAL A 85 4.79 -5.60 1.51
C VAL A 85 3.77 -5.34 0.41
N ALA A 86 3.13 -6.40 -0.11
CA ALA A 86 2.08 -6.27 -1.11
C ALA A 86 0.88 -5.46 -0.60
N LEU A 87 0.46 -5.69 0.63
CA LEU A 87 -0.63 -4.96 1.27
C LEU A 87 -0.29 -3.48 1.48
N ALA A 88 0.94 -3.17 1.92
CA ALA A 88 1.40 -1.79 2.06
C ALA A 88 1.34 -1.04 0.73
N THR A 89 1.82 -1.66 -0.35
CA THR A 89 1.69 -1.11 -1.72
C THR A 89 0.22 -0.92 -2.10
N GLY A 90 -0.64 -1.90 -1.81
CA GLY A 90 -2.08 -1.82 -2.08
C GLY A 90 -2.77 -0.66 -1.35
N VAL A 91 -2.42 -0.42 -0.08
CA VAL A 91 -2.95 0.71 0.71
C VAL A 91 -2.51 2.05 0.10
N ILE A 92 -1.24 2.17 -0.31
CA ILE A 92 -0.72 3.40 -0.95
C ILE A 92 -1.46 3.65 -2.26
N VAL A 93 -1.55 2.65 -3.14
CA VAL A 93 -2.25 2.77 -4.43
C VAL A 93 -3.73 3.09 -4.22
N GLY A 94 -4.40 2.42 -3.28
CA GLY A 94 -5.79 2.69 -2.93
C GLY A 94 -6.01 4.13 -2.45
N PHE A 95 -5.07 4.65 -1.65
CA PHE A 95 -5.11 6.05 -1.20
C PHE A 95 -4.95 7.03 -2.36
N TYR A 96 -3.98 6.81 -3.26
CA TYR A 96 -3.81 7.66 -4.45
C TYR A 96 -5.03 7.61 -5.36
N ASN A 97 -5.60 6.43 -5.62
CA ASN A 97 -6.80 6.29 -6.43
C ASN A 97 -8.00 7.01 -5.81
N ALA A 98 -8.18 6.93 -4.48
CA ALA A 98 -9.23 7.66 -3.78
C ALA A 98 -9.06 9.18 -3.92
N LEU A 99 -7.82 9.69 -3.86
CA LEU A 99 -7.54 11.11 -4.08
C LEU A 99 -7.82 11.55 -5.52
N LEU A 100 -7.40 10.75 -6.51
CA LEU A 100 -7.64 11.04 -7.93
C LEU A 100 -9.13 11.04 -8.26
N CYS A 101 -9.88 10.04 -7.79
CA CYS A 101 -11.34 9.97 -7.94
C CYS A 101 -12.04 11.18 -7.29
N THR A 102 -11.56 11.64 -6.13
CA THR A 102 -12.14 12.82 -5.46
C THR A 102 -11.96 14.06 -6.32
N ARG A 103 -10.75 14.27 -6.87
CA ARG A 103 -10.48 15.40 -7.77
C ARG A 103 -11.30 15.34 -9.06
N ALA A 104 -11.40 14.17 -9.68
CA ALA A 104 -12.19 13.98 -10.89
C ALA A 104 -13.67 14.31 -10.66
N LYS A 105 -14.24 13.90 -9.51
CA LYS A 105 -15.63 14.21 -9.13
C LYS A 105 -15.84 15.70 -8.87
N GLU A 106 -14.88 16.41 -8.28
CA GLU A 106 -14.96 17.86 -8.11
C GLU A 106 -14.98 18.58 -9.46
N SER A 107 -14.06 18.24 -10.37
CA SER A 107 -14.04 18.82 -11.72
C SER A 107 -15.29 18.52 -12.55
N LEU A 108 -15.87 17.32 -12.40
CA LEU A 108 -17.14 16.97 -13.05
C LEU A 108 -18.31 17.76 -12.46
N ARG A 109 -18.35 17.95 -11.14
CA ARG A 109 -19.40 18.73 -10.47
C ARG A 109 -19.38 20.20 -10.89
N GLU A 110 -18.20 20.80 -11.01
CA GLU A 110 -18.06 22.16 -11.55
C GLU A 110 -18.61 22.25 -12.98
N PHE A 111 -18.24 21.28 -13.83
CA PHE A 111 -18.73 21.22 -15.21
C PHE A 111 -20.26 21.04 -15.29
N VAL A 112 -20.83 20.13 -14.50
CA VAL A 112 -22.29 19.93 -14.43
C VAL A 112 -22.99 21.21 -13.93
N SER A 113 -22.41 21.92 -12.95
CA SER A 113 -22.95 23.20 -12.49
C SER A 113 -22.91 24.29 -13.55
N GLU A 114 -21.89 24.32 -14.41
CA GLU A 114 -21.84 25.22 -15.58
C GLU A 114 -22.95 24.86 -16.59
N LEU A 115 -23.22 23.56 -16.80
CA LEU A 115 -24.30 23.09 -17.68
C LEU A 115 -25.71 23.43 -17.14
N GLU A 116 -25.94 23.31 -15.83
CA GLU A 116 -27.23 23.68 -15.23
C GLU A 116 -27.56 25.17 -15.40
N ARG A 117 -26.53 26.02 -15.48
CA ARG A 117 -26.65 27.48 -15.71
C ARG A 117 -26.64 27.87 -17.20
N LEU A 118 -26.74 26.90 -18.12
CA LEU A 118 -26.83 27.17 -19.57
C LEU A 118 -27.82 28.25 -19.98
N PRO A 119 -29.04 28.33 -19.39
CA PRO A 119 -30.01 29.36 -19.76
C PRO A 119 -29.54 30.80 -19.43
N ASP A 120 -28.68 30.94 -18.42
CA ASP A 120 -28.24 32.23 -17.87
C ASP A 120 -26.83 32.63 -18.35
N LEU A 121 -26.18 31.79 -19.15
CA LEU A 121 -24.81 32.01 -19.65
C LEU A 121 -24.77 33.04 -20.78
N SER A 122 -23.84 34.00 -20.70
CA SER A 122 -23.60 34.94 -21.80
C SER A 122 -22.99 34.21 -23.01
N ARG A 123 -23.12 34.79 -24.22
CA ARG A 123 -22.55 34.21 -25.45
C ARG A 123 -21.04 33.92 -25.34
N GLU A 124 -20.31 34.77 -24.63
CA GLU A 124 -18.86 34.60 -24.43
C GLU A 124 -18.55 33.39 -23.54
N GLN A 125 -19.33 33.19 -22.47
CA GLN A 125 -19.17 32.07 -21.55
C GLN A 125 -19.56 30.74 -22.20
N LEU A 126 -20.59 30.74 -23.07
CA LEU A 126 -20.98 29.59 -23.89
C LEU A 126 -19.86 29.13 -24.84
N VAL A 127 -19.19 30.08 -25.50
CA VAL A 127 -18.05 29.77 -26.39
C VAL A 127 -16.86 29.24 -25.59
N ALA A 128 -16.59 29.78 -24.40
CA ALA A 128 -15.54 29.27 -23.52
C ALA A 128 -15.82 27.83 -23.05
N LEU A 129 -17.07 27.51 -22.70
CA LEU A 129 -17.48 26.16 -22.31
C LEU A 129 -17.35 25.18 -23.49
N ALA A 130 -17.82 25.55 -24.67
CA ALA A 130 -17.71 24.74 -25.89
C ALA A 130 -16.23 24.46 -26.24
N ARG A 131 -15.34 25.44 -26.06
CA ARG A 131 -13.89 25.27 -26.26
C ARG A 131 -13.30 24.27 -25.26
N LYS A 132 -13.62 24.39 -23.97
CA LYS A 132 -13.21 23.46 -22.89
C LYS A 132 -13.62 22.01 -23.20
N VAL A 133 -14.85 21.80 -23.69
CA VAL A 133 -15.35 20.46 -24.06
C VAL A 133 -14.61 19.92 -25.27
N ARG A 134 -14.42 20.73 -26.31
CA ARG A 134 -13.71 20.33 -27.53
C ARG A 134 -12.26 19.98 -27.26
N GLU A 135 -11.58 20.71 -26.37
CA GLU A 135 -10.21 20.40 -25.93
C GLU A 135 -10.15 19.08 -25.14
N ARG A 136 -11.13 18.79 -24.27
CA ARG A 136 -11.17 17.49 -23.58
C ARG A 136 -11.46 16.31 -24.50
N HIS A 137 -12.31 16.49 -25.51
CA HIS A 137 -12.68 15.42 -26.45
C HIS A 137 -11.55 15.05 -27.44
N LEU A 138 -10.53 15.90 -27.60
CA LEU A 138 -9.36 15.64 -28.45
C LEU A 138 -8.23 14.91 -27.72
N LEU A 139 -8.35 14.69 -26.41
CA LEU A 139 -7.34 14.06 -25.54
C LEU A 139 -7.70 12.62 -25.15
N GLU A 140 -8.85 12.12 -25.58
CA GLU A 140 -9.24 10.70 -25.56
C GLU A 140 -8.95 10.06 -26.94
#